data_AF-A0A656JXW0-F1
#
_entry.id   AF-A0A656JXW0-F1
#
_cell.length_a   1.000
_cell.length_b   1.000
_cell.length_c   1.000
_cell.angle_alpha   90.00
_cell.angle_beta   90.00
_cell.angle_gamma   90.00
#
_symmetry.space_group_name_H-M   'P 1'
#
loop_
_entity.id
_entity.type
_entity.pdbx_description
1 polymer ?
#
loop_
_entity_poly.entity_id
_entity_poly.type
_entity_poly.pdbx_seq_one_letter_code
_entity_poly.pdbx_strand_id
1 'polypeptide(L)' 'MPSLYLASGSPRRRELLTQIGVPFTVLSAQIDETPFDAETPAAYVERL' A
#
# COMPACT_ATOMS: atom_id res chain seq x y z
N MET A 1 17.64 7.21 8.83
CA MET A 1 16.47 7.52 7.97
C MET A 1 15.90 6.19 7.50
N PRO A 2 14.61 5.91 7.66
CA PRO A 2 14.02 4.70 7.09
C PRO A 2 14.16 4.78 5.56
N SER A 3 14.68 3.73 4.92
CA SER A 3 14.83 3.67 3.46
C SER A 3 13.52 3.35 2.74
N LEU A 4 12.49 2.90 3.48
CA LEU A 4 11.20 2.48 2.96
C LEU A 4 10.03 3.04 3.78
N TYR A 5 9.00 3.52 3.09
CA TYR A 5 7.73 3.90 3.69
C TYR A 5 6.63 2.91 3.27
N LEU A 6 5.88 2.39 4.24
CA LEU A 6 4.66 1.61 3.99
C LEU A 6 3.49 2.60 3.88
N ALA A 7 3.10 2.92 2.66
CA ALA A 7 1.97 3.80 2.34
C ALA A 7 0.59 3.12 2.53
N SER A 8 0.42 2.33 3.59
CA SER A 8 -0.81 1.58 3.84
C SER A 8 -1.19 1.57 5.32
N GLY A 9 -2.46 1.85 5.59
CA GLY A 9 -3.04 1.72 6.93
C GLY A 9 -3.33 0.28 7.37
N SER A 10 -3.14 -0.71 6.49
CA SER A 10 -3.50 -2.11 6.76
C SER A 10 -2.57 -2.77 7.80
N PRO A 11 -3.10 -3.28 8.94
CA PRO A 11 -2.31 -4.03 9.91
C PRO A 11 -1.63 -5.27 9.32
N ARG A 12 -2.33 -5.98 8.42
CA ARG A 12 -1.80 -7.18 7.76
C ARG A 12 -0.56 -6.89 6.90
N ARG A 13 -0.54 -5.79 6.14
CA ARG A 13 0.63 -5.43 5.31
C ARG A 13 1.85 -5.10 6.17
N ARG A 14 1.63 -4.47 7.34
CA ARG A 14 2.67 -4.21 8.32
C ARG A 14 3.26 -5.51 8.89
N GLU A 15 2.40 -6.45 9.24
CA GLU A 15 2.82 -7.77 9.74
C GLU A 15 3.67 -8.51 8.70
N LEU A 16 3.24 -8.53 7.43
CA LEU A 16 3.99 -9.17 6.34
C LEU A 16 5.39 -8.56 6.14
N LEU A 17 5.51 -7.22 6.09
CA LEU A 17 6.83 -6.58 5.97
C LEU A 17 7.72 -6.82 7.20
N THR A 18 7.10 -6.87 8.39
CA THR A 18 7.82 -7.19 9.64
C THR A 18 8.38 -8.62 9.60
N GLN A 19 7.61 -9.59 9.10
CA GLN A 19 8.03 -10.99 9.00
C GLN A 19 9.27 -11.19 8.14
N ILE A 20 9.44 -10.38 7.09
CA ILE A 20 10.63 -10.43 6.22
C ILE A 20 11.77 -9.52 6.70
N GLY A 21 11.66 -8.90 7.88
CA GLY A 21 12.73 -8.14 8.52
C GLY A 21 13.05 -6.80 7.86
N VAL A 22 12.14 -6.26 7.05
CA VAL A 22 12.36 -4.97 6.37
C VAL A 22 12.08 -3.82 7.34
N PRO A 23 13.02 -2.89 7.56
CA PRO A 23 12.75 -1.69 8.33
C PRO A 23 11.94 -0.70 7.49
N PHE A 24 10.79 -0.26 7.99
CA PHE A 24 9.94 0.72 7.31
C PHE A 24 9.28 1.67 8.30
N THR A 25 8.75 2.77 7.75
CA THR A 25 7.87 3.69 8.49
C THR A 25 6.49 3.71 7.87
N VAL A 26 5.45 3.66 8.68
CA VAL A 26 4.07 3.69 8.18
C VAL A 26 3.70 5.12 7.82
N LEU A 27 3.16 5.30 6.62
CA LEU A 27 2.55 6.54 6.15
C LEU A 27 1.12 6.23 5.73
N SER A 28 0.15 6.98 6.24
CA SER A 28 -1.23 6.84 5.79
C SER A 28 -1.37 7.56 4.45
N ALA A 29 -1.58 6.81 3.37
CA ALA A 29 -1.95 7.38 2.08
C ALA A 29 -3.45 7.65 2.08
N GLN A 30 -3.83 8.92 1.89
CA GLN A 30 -5.22 9.32 1.68
C GLN A 30 -5.38 9.62 0.18
N ILE A 31 -5.69 8.58 -0.58
CA ILE A 31 -5.91 8.65 -2.03
C ILE A 31 -7.34 8.28 -2.37
N ASP A 32 -7.80 8.68 -3.55
CA ASP A 32 -9.10 8.26 -4.07
C ASP A 32 -8.97 6.86 -4.71
N GLU A 33 -9.61 5.89 -4.06
CA GLU A 33 -9.67 4.49 -4.52
C GLU A 33 -10.91 4.24 -5.40
N THR A 34 -11.62 5.27 -5.86
CA THR A 34 -12.75 5.07 -6.77
C THR A 34 -12.23 4.49 -8.10
N PRO A 35 -12.78 3.35 -8.58
CA PRO A 35 -12.44 2.83 -9.90
C PRO A 35 -12.88 3.79 -11.00
N PHE A 36 -12.11 3.88 -12.08
CA PHE A 36 -12.54 4.64 -13.27
C PHE A 36 -13.56 3.86 -14.11
N ASP A 37 -14.30 4.58 -14.95
CA ASP A 37 -15.24 3.95 -15.88
C ASP A 37 -14.53 2.96 -16.80
N ALA A 38 -15.09 1.75 -16.88
CA ALA A 38 -14.53 0.62 -17.63
C ALA A 38 -13.11 0.18 -17.22
N GLU A 39 -12.63 0.59 -16.03
CA GLU A 39 -11.36 0.11 -15.49
C GLU A 39 -11.46 -1.38 -15.14
N THR A 40 -10.54 -2.19 -15.68
CA THR A 40 -10.51 -3.62 -15.34
C THR A 40 -9.99 -3.82 -13.92
N PRO A 41 -10.38 -4.90 -13.23
CA PRO A 41 -9.89 -5.17 -11.87
C PRO A 41 -8.36 -5.22 -11.75
N ALA A 42 -7.67 -5.73 -12.78
CA ALA A 42 -6.21 -5.79 -12.80
C ALA A 42 -5.58 -4.40 -12.94
N ALA A 43 -6.11 -3.57 -13.84
CA ALA A 43 -5.63 -2.19 -14.02
C ALA A 43 -5.89 -1.32 -12.79
N TYR A 44 -7.05 -1.51 -12.14
CA TYR A 44 -7.42 -0.82 -10.91
C TYR A 44 -6.42 -1.07 -9.78
N VAL A 45 -6.06 -2.33 -9.51
CA VAL A 45 -5.13 -2.66 -8.42
C VAL A 45 -3.67 -2.31 -8.72
N GLU A 46 -3.30 -2.15 -9.99
CA GLU A 46 -1.96 -1.70 -10.38
C GLU A 46 -1.80 -0.18 -10.26
N ARG A 47 -2.90 0.57 -10.47
CA ARG A 47 -2.92 2.03 -10.33
C ARG A 47 -2.84 2.49 -8.87
N LEU A 48 -3.46 1.75 -7.94
CA LEU A 48 -3.52 2.06 -6.50
C LEU A 48 -2.30 1.56 -5.72
#